data_AF-A0A261WAQ2-F1
#
_entry.id   AF-A0A261WAQ2-F1
#
_cell.length_a   1.000
_cell.length_b   1.000
_cell.length_c   1.000
_cell.angle_alpha   90.00
_cell.angle_beta   90.00
_cell.angle_gamma   90.00
#
_symmetry.space_group_name_H-M   'P 1'
#
loop_
_entity.id
_entity.type
_entity.pdbx_description
1 polymer ?
#
loop_
_entity_poly.entity_id
_entity_poly.type
_entity_poly.pdbx_seq_one_letter_code
_entity_poly.pdbx_strand_id
1 'polypeptide(L)' 'MKVGVISDTHGLLRPEAIAALEGCEQIIHAGDIGSQDIVETTSV' A
#
# COMPACT_ATOMS: atom_id res chain seq x y z
N MET A 1 4.74 6.88 15.78
CA MET A 1 4.74 5.58 15.11
C MET A 1 3.34 5.20 14.65
N LYS A 2 2.99 5.55 13.41
CA LYS A 2 1.79 5.07 12.70
C LYS A 2 2.16 4.00 11.68
N VAL A 3 1.42 2.89 11.65
CA VAL A 3 1.58 1.82 10.66
C VAL A 3 0.31 1.73 9.83
N GLY A 4 0.44 1.87 8.52
CA GLY A 4 -0.63 1.69 7.56
C GLY A 4 -0.72 0.21 7.15
N VAL A 5 -1.93 -0.28 6.94
CA VAL A 5 -2.16 -1.65 6.49
C VAL A 5 -3.08 -1.64 5.29
N ILE A 6 -2.70 -2.37 4.25
CA ILE A 6 -3.48 -2.57 3.03
C ILE A 6 -3.45 -4.06 2.65
N SER A 7 -4.45 -4.56 1.93
CA SER A 7 -4.53 -5.97 1.53
C SER A 7 -5.11 -6.08 0.13
N ASP A 8 -4.79 -7.18 -0.56
CA ASP A 8 -5.50 -7.67 -1.74
C ASP A 8 -5.68 -6.64 -2.86
N THR A 9 -4.61 -5.90 -3.16
CA THR A 9 -4.60 -4.92 -4.24
C THR A 9 -4.75 -5.56 -5.61
N HIS A 10 -4.33 -6.83 -5.79
CA HIS A 10 -4.46 -7.57 -7.05
C HIS A 10 -3.99 -6.77 -8.29
N GLY A 11 -2.90 -6.01 -8.14
CA GLY A 11 -2.31 -5.16 -9.17
C GLY A 11 -3.00 -3.82 -9.38
N LEU A 12 -4.05 -3.50 -8.60
CA LEU A 12 -4.76 -2.23 -8.64
C LEU A 12 -4.66 -1.50 -7.31
N LEU A 13 -3.88 -0.43 -7.28
CA LEU A 13 -3.83 0.50 -6.16
C LEU A 13 -4.56 1.79 -6.53
N ARG A 14 -5.63 2.09 -5.78
CA ARG A 14 -6.45 3.28 -6.02
C ARG A 14 -5.81 4.50 -5.35
N PRO A 15 -5.84 5.70 -5.98
CA PRO A 15 -5.28 6.92 -5.38
C PRO A 15 -5.81 7.22 -3.98
N GLU A 16 -7.07 6.92 -3.70
CA GLU A 16 -7.70 7.14 -2.39
C GLU A 16 -7.09 6.24 -1.31
N ALA A 17 -6.64 5.04 -1.67
CA ALA A 17 -5.95 4.14 -0.74
C ALA A 17 -4.56 4.68 -0.39
N ILE A 18 -3.87 5.30 -1.35
CA ILE A 18 -2.58 5.96 -1.13
C ILE A 18 -2.76 7.15 -0.19
N ALA A 19 -3.75 8.02 -0.48
CA ALA A 19 -4.07 9.17 0.36
C ALA A 19 -4.42 8.77 1.81
N ALA A 20 -5.11 7.64 2.00
CA ALA A 20 -5.44 7.13 3.32
C ALA A 20 -4.21 6.65 4.12
N LEU A 21 -3.12 6.28 3.44
CA LEU A 21 -1.87 5.82 4.04
C LEU A 21 -0.85 6.95 4.27
N GLU A 22 -1.13 8.17 3.79
CA GLU A 22 -0.26 9.33 3.99
C GLU A 22 0.04 9.59 5.47
N GLY A 23 1.33 9.82 5.77
CA GLY A 23 1.80 10.07 7.13
C GLY A 23 1.95 8.81 8.00
N CYS A 24 1.77 7.60 7.44
CA CYS A 24 2.25 6.38 8.07
C CYS A 24 3.78 6.28 7.94
N GLU A 25 4.44 5.85 9.00
CA GLU A 25 5.90 5.66 9.03
C GLU A 25 6.30 4.30 8.44
N GLN A 26 5.35 3.35 8.39
CA GLN A 26 5.51 2.04 7.77
C GLN A 26 4.18 1.62 7.14
N ILE A 27 4.25 0.88 6.03
CA ILE A 27 3.07 0.30 5.36
C ILE A 27 3.28 -1.20 5.25
N ILE A 28 2.25 -1.97 5.61
CA ILE A 28 2.23 -3.43 5.48
C ILE A 28 1.17 -3.81 4.44
N HIS A 29 1.59 -4.56 3.42
CA HIS A 29 0.67 -5.24 2.52
C HIS A 29 0.39 -6.66 3.04
N ALA A 30 -0.84 -6.94 3.48
CA ALA A 30 -1.23 -8.16 4.19
C ALA A 30 -2.10 -9.12 3.36
N GLY A 31 -1.92 -9.13 2.04
CA GLY A 31 -2.64 -10.00 1.10
C GLY A 31 -2.00 -10.02 -0.29
N ASP A 32 -2.78 -10.35 -1.32
CA ASP A 32 -2.27 -10.57 -2.67
C ASP A 32 -1.95 -9.26 -3.40
N ILE A 33 -0.67 -9.08 -3.74
CA ILE A 33 -0.17 -7.86 -4.40
C ILE A 33 -0.53 -7.86 -5.90
N GLY A 34 -0.49 -9.03 -6.56
CA GLY A 34 -0.83 -9.20 -7.98
C GLY A 34 0.18 -8.65 -9.01
N SER A 35 0.82 -7.50 -8.77
CA SER A 35 1.87 -6.92 -9.63
C SER A 35 3.01 -6.30 -8.81
N GLN A 36 4.26 -6.42 -9.26
CA GLN A 36 5.43 -5.82 -8.58
C GLN A 36 5.36 -4.28 -8.53
N ASP A 37 4.66 -3.65 -9.48
CA ASP A 37 4.53 -2.18 -9.55
C ASP A 37 3.90 -1.56 -8.29
N ILE A 38 3.10 -2.33 -7.54
CA ILE A 38 2.48 -1.89 -6.28
C ILE A 38 3.52 -1.73 -5.16
N VAL A 39 4.59 -2.54 -5.17
CA VAL A 39 5.66 -2.49 -4.17
C VAL A 39 6.51 -1.22 -4.35
N GLU A 40 6.79 -0.83 -5.59
CA GLU A 40 7.50 0.42 -5.87
C GLU A 40 6.67 1.65 -5.46
N THR A 41 5.36 1.62 -5.67
CA THR A 41 4.47 2.76 -5.36
C THR A 41 4.31 2.99 -3.85
N THR A 42 4.55 1.97 -3.02
CA THR A 42 4.41 2.04 -1.55
C THR A 42 5.75 2.17 -0.82
N SER A 43 6.87 2.19 -1.56
CA SER A 43 8.22 2.36 -1.02
C SER A 43 8.64 3.84 -1.07
N VAL A 44 8.33 4.59 -0.01
CA VAL A 44 8.89 5.93 0.28
C VAL A 44 9.57 5.95 1.63
#